data_AF-A0A2E5U0A7-F1
#
_entry.id   AF-A0A2E5U0A7-F1
#
_cell.length_a   1.000
_cell.length_b   1.000
_cell.length_c   1.000
_cell.angle_alpha   90.00
_cell.angle_beta   90.00
_cell.angle_gamma   90.00
#
_symmetry.space_group_name_H-M   'P 1'
#
loop_
_entity.id
_entity.type
_entity.pdbx_description
1 polymer ?
#
loop_
_entity_poly.entity_id
_entity_poly.type
_entity_poly.pdbx_seq_one_letter_code
_entity_poly.pdbx_strand_id
1 'polypeptide(L)'
;MFKGATLAFLIMIAGIPIPIVHFIIVPIGPFLGGFFGGGIARADEGKIITFGFLVGALMFIPVIVILIFRYLFGINEIMGFNFKFVLIAGLILIPYTWFGVTIGALISYLVRKN
;
A
#
# COMPACT_ATOMS: atom_id res chain seq x y z
N MET A 1 -8.53 -13.71 2.94
CA MET A 1 -7.81 -12.68 2.17
C MET A 1 -7.94 -11.29 2.79
N PHE A 2 -9.15 -10.79 3.06
CA PHE A 2 -9.35 -9.42 3.58
C PHE A 2 -8.52 -9.09 4.83
N LYS A 3 -8.53 -9.94 5.87
CA LYS A 3 -7.71 -9.75 7.08
C LYS A 3 -6.22 -9.51 6.79
N GLY A 4 -5.64 -10.32 5.91
CA GLY A 4 -4.22 -10.18 5.53
C GLY A 4 -3.96 -8.93 4.68
N ALA A 5 -4.93 -8.53 3.85
CA ALA A 5 -4.81 -7.31 3.06
C ALA A 5 -4.96 -6.04 3.91
N THR A 6 -5.85 -6.06 4.90
CA THR A 6 -5.96 -5.01 5.91
C THR A 6 -4.65 -4.89 6.68
N LEU A 7 -4.04 -6.01 7.09
CA LEU A 7 -2.72 -5.96 7.72
C LEU A 7 -1.66 -5.35 6.80
N ALA A 8 -1.57 -5.81 5.55
CA ALA A 8 -0.63 -5.28 4.57
C ALA A 8 -0.79 -3.76 4.40
N PHE A 9 -2.04 -3.30 4.28
CA PHE A 9 -2.39 -1.88 4.22
C PHE A 9 -1.94 -1.12 5.47
N LEU A 10 -2.23 -1.64 6.67
CA LEU A 10 -1.84 -0.99 7.92
C LEU A 10 -0.32 -0.89 8.09
N ILE A 11 0.43 -1.92 7.69
CA ILE A 11 1.91 -1.90 7.70
C ILE A 11 2.43 -0.73 6.85
N MET A 12 1.85 -0.51 5.67
CA MET A 12 2.27 0.57 4.78
C MET A 12 1.87 1.95 5.32
N ILE A 13 0.64 2.10 5.81
CA ILE A 13 0.15 3.41 6.28
C ILE A 13 0.80 3.85 7.59
N ALA A 14 1.11 2.92 8.50
CA ALA A 14 1.66 3.24 9.82
C ALA A 14 3.02 3.96 9.75
N GLY A 15 3.82 3.70 8.72
CA GLY A 15 5.13 4.33 8.55
C GLY A 15 5.13 5.68 7.85
N ILE A 16 4.03 6.06 7.19
CA ILE A 16 3.95 7.30 6.40
C ILE A 16 4.07 8.57 7.26
N PRO A 17 3.45 8.69 8.44
CA PRO A 17 3.49 9.93 9.21
C PRO A 17 4.83 10.24 9.91
N ILE A 18 5.72 9.25 10.05
CA ILE A 18 6.95 9.38 10.82
C ILE A 18 8.11 9.65 9.84
N PRO A 19 8.75 10.83 9.82
CA PRO A 19 9.65 11.25 8.73
C PRO A 19 10.78 10.25 8.42
N ILE A 20 11.49 9.77 9.44
CA ILE A 20 12.60 8.80 9.27
C ILE A 20 12.08 7.46 8.73
N VAL A 21 10.93 7.01 9.24
CA VAL A 21 10.31 5.74 8.86
C VAL A 21 9.69 5.84 7.46
N HIS A 22 9.18 7.00 7.06
CA HIS A 22 8.57 7.25 5.76
C HIS A 22 9.52 6.88 4.62
N PHE A 23 10.78 7.31 4.70
CA PHE A 23 11.79 7.04 3.66
C PHE A 23 12.17 5.55 3.55
N ILE A 24 11.87 4.74 4.57
CA ILE A 24 12.13 3.30 4.57
C ILE A 24 10.86 2.52 4.19
N ILE A 25 9.72 2.90 4.76
CA ILE A 25 8.45 2.20 4.59
C ILE A 25 7.81 2.49 3.24
N VAL A 26 7.97 3.68 2.66
CA VAL A 26 7.42 3.91 1.31
C VAL A 26 8.04 2.96 0.28
N PRO A 27 9.38 2.74 0.25
CA PRO A 27 9.96 1.73 -0.63
C PRO A 27 9.74 0.27 -0.17
N ILE A 28 9.96 -0.04 1.10
CA ILE A 28 10.04 -1.45 1.55
C ILE A 28 8.68 -1.98 2.05
N GLY A 29 7.81 -1.09 2.51
CA GLY A 29 6.51 -1.39 3.11
C GLY A 29 5.61 -2.27 2.23
N PRO A 30 5.46 -2.03 0.91
CA PRO A 30 4.69 -2.92 0.05
C PRO A 30 5.16 -4.38 0.08
N PHE A 31 6.47 -4.61 0.10
CA PHE A 31 7.03 -5.96 0.14
C PHE A 31 6.81 -6.62 1.50
N LEU A 32 7.02 -5.89 2.60
CA LEU A 32 6.75 -6.40 3.95
C LEU A 32 5.26 -6.68 4.17
N GLY A 33 4.41 -5.76 3.73
CA GLY A 33 2.95 -5.92 3.75
C GLY A 33 2.52 -7.12 2.92
N GLY A 34 3.10 -7.30 1.73
CA GLY A 34 2.92 -8.49 0.90
C GLY A 34 3.33 -9.77 1.60
N PHE A 35 4.50 -9.77 2.25
CA PHE A 35 5.06 -10.94 2.91
C PHE A 35 4.21 -11.39 4.10
N PHE A 36 3.97 -10.50 5.06
CA PHE A 36 3.19 -10.82 6.26
C PHE A 36 1.70 -10.96 5.96
N GLY A 37 1.15 -10.01 5.20
CA GLY A 37 -0.27 -10.00 4.82
C GLY A 37 -0.62 -11.17 3.90
N GLY A 38 0.22 -11.50 2.92
CA GLY A 38 0.06 -12.65 2.03
C GLY A 38 0.12 -13.98 2.78
N GLY A 39 0.97 -14.07 3.82
CA GLY A 39 1.02 -15.19 4.75
C GLY A 39 -0.29 -15.42 5.49
N ILE A 40 -0.82 -14.37 6.14
CA ILE A 40 -2.09 -14.45 6.87
C ILE A 40 -3.26 -14.68 5.91
N ALA A 41 -3.23 -14.09 4.72
CA ALA A 41 -4.27 -14.25 3.71
C ALA A 41 -4.29 -15.65 3.07
N ARG A 42 -3.22 -16.44 3.26
CA ARG A 42 -2.92 -17.66 2.47
C ARG A 42 -3.06 -17.38 0.98
N ALA A 43 -2.36 -16.35 0.53
CA ALA A 43 -2.27 -15.99 -0.88
C ALA A 43 -1.33 -16.97 -1.58
N ASP A 44 -1.87 -18.12 -1.98
CA ASP A 44 -1.12 -19.19 -2.68
C ASP A 44 -1.20 -19.00 -4.21
N GLU A 45 -0.56 -19.87 -5.00
CA GLU A 45 -0.27 -19.74 -6.45
C GLU A 45 -1.37 -19.06 -7.30
N GLY A 46 -2.65 -19.39 -7.11
CA GLY A 46 -3.78 -18.78 -7.86
C GLY A 46 -4.37 -17.48 -7.27
N LYS A 47 -3.93 -17.05 -6.10
CA LYS A 47 -4.50 -15.92 -5.32
C LYS A 47 -3.51 -14.78 -5.09
N ILE A 48 -2.22 -14.96 -5.38
CA ILE A 48 -1.17 -13.95 -5.16
C ILE A 48 -1.49 -12.66 -5.92
N ILE A 49 -1.84 -12.76 -7.21
CA ILE A 49 -2.15 -11.59 -8.04
C ILE A 49 -3.41 -10.87 -7.54
N THR A 50 -4.47 -11.63 -7.22
CA THR A 50 -5.73 -11.08 -6.67
C THR A 50 -5.50 -10.43 -5.30
N PHE A 51 -4.62 -10.97 -4.48
CA PHE A 51 -4.21 -10.36 -3.22
C PHE A 51 -3.50 -9.03 -3.44
N GLY A 52 -2.54 -8.97 -4.37
CA GLY A 52 -1.89 -7.74 -4.79
C GLY A 52 -2.89 -6.68 -5.26
N PHE A 53 -3.85 -7.05 -6.13
CA PHE A 53 -4.90 -6.13 -6.59
C PHE A 53 -5.76 -5.61 -5.45
N LEU A 54 -6.15 -6.47 -4.52
CA LEU A 54 -6.98 -6.08 -3.40
C LEU A 54 -6.26 -5.09 -2.47
N VAL A 55 -4.96 -5.29 -2.22
CA VAL A 55 -4.17 -4.33 -1.41
C VAL A 55 -3.90 -3.04 -2.19
N GLY A 56 -3.58 -3.11 -3.48
CA GLY A 56 -3.45 -1.93 -4.33
C GLY A 56 -4.73 -1.10 -4.39
N ALA A 57 -5.89 -1.75 -4.43
CA ALA A 57 -7.20 -1.08 -4.37
C ALA A 57 -7.40 -0.34 -3.04
N LEU A 58 -6.96 -0.89 -1.90
CA LEU A 58 -7.02 -0.21 -0.60
C LEU A 58 -6.18 1.07 -0.59
N MET A 59 -5.10 1.17 -1.38
CA MET A 59 -4.29 2.40 -1.48
C MET A 59 -5.00 3.55 -2.18
N PHE A 60 -6.14 3.34 -2.84
CA PHE A 60 -6.98 4.45 -3.30
C PHE A 60 -7.66 5.19 -2.13
N ILE A 61 -7.84 4.55 -0.97
CA ILE A 61 -8.48 5.17 0.20
C ILE A 61 -7.78 6.47 0.61
N PRO A 62 -6.45 6.50 0.90
CA PRO A 62 -5.79 7.75 1.25
C PRO A 62 -5.88 8.81 0.14
N VAL A 63 -5.86 8.42 -1.13
CA VAL A 63 -6.01 9.36 -2.26
C VAL A 63 -7.40 9.97 -2.29
N ILE A 64 -8.46 9.16 -2.11
CA ILE A 64 -9.84 9.62 -2.05
C ILE A 64 -10.06 10.52 -0.84
N VAL A 65 -9.53 10.17 0.33
CA VAL A 65 -9.59 11.00 1.54
C VAL A 65 -8.99 12.38 1.24
N ILE A 66 -7.78 12.42 0.67
CA ILE A 66 -7.11 13.68 0.30
C ILE A 66 -7.95 14.52 -0.69
N LEU A 67 -8.57 13.88 -1.68
CA LEU A 67 -9.47 14.55 -2.65
C LEU A 67 -10.71 15.14 -1.98
N ILE A 68 -11.34 14.41 -1.05
CA ILE A 68 -12.49 14.90 -0.29
C ILE A 68 -12.09 16.11 0.56
N PHE A 69 -10.95 16.05 1.26
CA PHE A 69 -10.43 17.17 2.05
C PHE A 69 -10.19 18.41 1.19
N ARG A 70 -9.63 18.27 0.00
CA ARG A 70 -9.49 19.39 -0.94
C ARG A 70 -10.84 19.97 -1.35
N TYR A 71 -11.81 19.12 -1.68
CA TYR A 71 -13.14 19.56 -2.11
C TYR A 71 -13.88 20.32 -1.00
N LEU A 72 -13.82 19.84 0.24
CA LEU A 72 -14.55 20.43 1.37
C LEU A 72 -13.88 21.69 1.93
N PHE A 73 -12.55 21.74 1.97
CA PHE A 73 -11.79 22.80 2.66
C PHE A 73 -10.97 23.70 1.72
N GLY A 74 -10.99 23.45 0.41
CA GLY A 74 -10.25 24.25 -0.57
C GLY A 74 -8.72 24.14 -0.44
N ILE A 75 -8.22 23.05 0.15
CA ILE A 75 -6.80 22.85 0.42
C ILE A 75 -6.03 22.65 -0.89
N ASN A 76 -5.12 23.57 -1.19
CA ASN A 76 -4.25 23.50 -2.37
C ASN A 76 -2.84 22.97 -2.06
N GLU A 77 -2.50 22.84 -0.78
CA GLU A 77 -1.20 22.37 -0.30
C GLU A 77 -1.36 21.38 0.85
N ILE A 78 -0.61 20.28 0.80
CA ILE A 78 -0.60 19.25 1.85
C ILE A 78 0.84 19.01 2.23
N MET A 79 1.17 19.17 3.52
CA MET A 79 2.55 19.03 4.04
C MET A 79 3.58 19.89 3.27
N GLY A 80 3.17 21.09 2.81
CA GLY A 80 4.02 21.99 2.02
C GLY A 80 4.18 21.62 0.53
N PHE A 81 3.53 20.56 0.06
CA PHE A 81 3.51 20.19 -1.35
C PHE A 81 2.23 20.63 -2.04
N ASN A 82 2.37 21.15 -3.27
CA ASN A 82 1.21 21.43 -4.12
C ASN A 82 0.39 20.14 -4.34
N PHE A 83 -0.93 20.26 -4.25
CA PHE A 83 -1.86 19.15 -4.42
C PHE A 83 -1.61 18.30 -5.67
N LYS A 84 -1.18 18.92 -6.78
CA LYS A 84 -0.85 18.18 -8.02
C LYS A 84 0.25 17.14 -7.82
N PHE A 85 1.29 17.46 -7.04
CA PHE A 85 2.37 16.51 -6.76
C PHE A 85 1.90 15.34 -5.89
N VAL A 86 1.01 15.62 -4.94
CA VAL A 86 0.41 14.58 -4.08
C VAL A 86 -0.40 13.59 -4.92
N LEU A 87 -1.17 14.07 -5.89
CA LEU A 87 -1.90 13.20 -6.82
C LEU A 87 -0.97 12.36 -7.71
N ILE A 88 0.08 12.97 -8.25
CA ILE A 88 1.08 12.25 -9.06
C ILE A 88 1.74 11.15 -8.22
N ALA A 89 2.12 11.46 -6.98
CA ALA A 89 2.67 10.48 -6.04
C ALA A 89 1.69 9.33 -5.81
N GLY A 90 0.41 9.61 -5.55
CA GLY A 90 -0.63 8.57 -5.41
C GLY A 90 -0.76 7.67 -6.64
N LEU A 91 -0.77 8.25 -7.85
CA LEU A 91 -0.85 7.51 -9.12
C LEU A 91 0.35 6.59 -9.35
N ILE A 92 1.54 6.97 -8.87
CA ILE A 92 2.76 6.14 -8.97
C ILE A 92 2.79 5.09 -7.85
N LEU A 93 2.38 5.46 -6.63
CA LEU A 93 2.47 4.59 -5.47
C LEU A 93 1.46 3.43 -5.54
N ILE A 94 0.28 3.61 -6.11
CA ILE A 94 -0.72 2.53 -6.25
C ILE A 94 -0.19 1.33 -7.06
N PRO A 95 0.28 1.48 -8.32
CA PRO A 95 0.83 0.36 -9.09
C PRO A 95 2.12 -0.17 -8.47
N TYR A 96 2.92 0.69 -7.86
CA TYR A 96 4.10 0.27 -7.09
C TYR A 96 3.72 -0.63 -5.90
N THR A 97 2.71 -0.25 -5.13
CA THR A 97 2.20 -1.04 -4.02
C THR A 97 1.67 -2.39 -4.51
N TRP A 98 0.87 -2.40 -5.58
CA TRP A 98 0.40 -3.64 -6.20
C TRP A 98 1.56 -4.57 -6.53
N PHE A 99 2.60 -4.05 -7.20
CA PHE A 99 3.79 -4.81 -7.56
C PHE A 99 4.50 -5.36 -6.32
N GLY A 100 4.88 -4.49 -5.38
CA GLY A 100 5.64 -4.89 -4.19
C GLY A 100 4.90 -5.89 -3.31
N VAL A 101 3.59 -5.71 -3.14
CA VAL A 101 2.74 -6.65 -2.39
C VAL A 101 2.66 -8.01 -3.09
N THR A 102 2.55 -8.03 -4.42
CA THR A 102 2.53 -9.27 -5.20
C THR A 102 3.83 -10.05 -5.03
N ILE A 103 4.99 -9.37 -5.11
CA ILE A 103 6.29 -9.98 -4.89
C ILE A 103 6.45 -10.47 -3.44
N GLY A 104 6.07 -9.66 -2.45
CA GLY A 104 6.12 -10.05 -1.04
C GLY A 104 5.25 -11.28 -0.76
N ALA A 105 4.04 -11.32 -1.30
CA ALA A 105 3.13 -12.46 -1.15
C ALA A 105 3.67 -13.73 -1.83
N LEU A 106 4.31 -13.60 -3.01
CA LEU A 106 5.00 -14.69 -3.67
C LEU A 106 6.13 -15.26 -2.81
N ILE A 107 7.01 -14.40 -2.27
CA ILE A 107 8.09 -14.84 -1.39
C ILE A 107 7.53 -15.57 -0.17
N SER A 108 6.48 -15.01 0.44
CA SER A 108 5.80 -15.64 1.57
C SER A 108 5.24 -17.02 1.22
N TYR A 109 4.63 -17.18 0.04
CA TYR A 109 4.15 -18.47 -0.44
C TYR A 109 5.29 -19.48 -0.60
N LEU A 110 6.38 -19.08 -1.25
CA LEU A 110 7.55 -19.95 -1.47
C LEU A 110 8.17 -20.42 -0.14
N VAL A 111 8.25 -19.55 0.86
CA VAL A 111 8.77 -19.90 2.20
C VAL A 111 7.85 -20.87 2.93
N ARG A 112 6.52 -20.79 2.77
CA ARG A 112 5.57 -21.72 3.42
C ARG A 112 5.41 -23.05 2.69
N LYS A 113 5.74 -23.09 1.40
CA LYS A 113 5.63 -24.29 0.55
C LYS A 113 6.77 -25.28 0.83
N ASN A 114 7.93 -24.76 1.21
CA ASN A 114 9.10 -25.51 1.65
C ASN A 114 9.00 -25.86 3.15
#